data_AF-A0A5F0K7H7-F1
#
_entry.id   AF-A0A5F0K7H7-F1
#
_cell.length_a   1.000
_cell.length_b   1.000
_cell.length_c   1.000
_cell.angle_alpha   90.00
_cell.angle_beta   90.00
_cell.angle_gamma   90.00
#
_symmetry.space_group_name_H-M   'P 1'
#
loop_
_entity.id
_entity.type
_entity.pdbx_description
1 polymer ?
#
loop_
_entity_poly.entity_id
_entity_poly.type
_entity_poly.pdbx_seq_one_letter_code
_entity_poly.pdbx_strand_id
1 'polypeptide(L)'
;MAQIRYCLAEDIRIEGAKAALNNYSDSDVDRFNAMVADYNSRCSSFKYQTNNRGRNDLNSAQRDIEPYRSQLQAEGRRRFTRRPSTGSLSAPAQARPAADETVRAVQQKLNELGYSAGLADGLMGRGTRAAIIAFQQDRGLAATGAADQALLLQLQQAPSRSSRPQPDSRPATTSVQLSAAESASLEAACSTDKYVNGPAAYRACVERQKAALAAGVRRPNLSALSSAEQQSIEAACSTDKYVNGPAAYNECLANQLAAMSGQGARRPDLSRLSSSERQSIEAACSTDKYVNGPAAYNRCLNNQLVALERQGGRPDLSRLSTTERNSIEAACSTDKYVNGPAAYNRCLSQQLARLRN
;
A
#
# COMPACT_ATOMS: atom_id res chain seq x y z
N MET A 1 10.05 20.40 1.35
CA MET A 1 10.76 19.63 0.30
C MET A 1 10.33 18.16 0.18
N ALA A 2 10.61 17.27 1.14
CA ALA A 2 10.36 15.81 1.00
C ALA A 2 8.87 15.44 0.79
N GLN A 3 7.95 16.11 1.49
CA GLN A 3 6.50 15.88 1.32
C GLN A 3 5.98 16.35 -0.06
N ILE A 4 6.55 17.41 -0.64
CA ILE A 4 6.15 17.92 -1.97
C ILE A 4 6.57 16.93 -3.07
N ARG A 5 7.78 16.36 -2.98
CA ARG A 5 8.25 15.32 -3.92
C ARG A 5 7.42 14.04 -3.84
N TYR A 6 7.05 13.61 -2.62
CA TYR A 6 6.13 12.48 -2.42
C TYR A 6 4.79 12.74 -3.11
N CYS A 7 4.21 13.91 -2.88
CA CYS A 7 2.92 14.28 -3.46
C CYS A 7 2.96 14.34 -4.99
N LEU A 8 4.03 14.87 -5.59
CA LEU A 8 4.20 14.87 -7.04
C LEU A 8 4.38 13.44 -7.60
N ALA A 9 5.16 12.60 -6.93
CA ALA A 9 5.37 11.23 -7.36
C ALA A 9 4.08 10.39 -7.27
N GLU A 10 3.32 10.56 -6.19
CA GLU A 10 2.07 9.82 -5.99
C GLU A 10 0.96 10.31 -6.93
N ASP A 11 0.92 11.60 -7.26
CA ASP A 11 0.02 12.14 -8.30
C ASP A 11 0.27 11.47 -9.67
N ILE A 12 1.55 11.33 -10.06
CA ILE A 12 1.95 10.65 -11.30
C ILE A 12 1.58 9.16 -11.27
N ARG A 13 1.68 8.49 -10.11
CA ARG A 13 1.24 7.09 -9.97
C ARG A 13 -0.28 6.98 -10.07
N ILE A 14 -1.02 7.94 -9.54
CA ILE A 14 -2.49 8.01 -9.68
C ILE A 14 -2.87 8.20 -11.14
N GLU A 15 -2.18 9.05 -11.91
CA GLU A 15 -2.37 9.17 -13.36
C GLU A 15 -2.13 7.86 -14.09
N GLY A 16 -1.02 7.17 -13.76
CA GLY A 16 -0.72 5.84 -14.31
C GLY A 16 -1.81 4.82 -14.01
N ALA A 17 -2.29 4.78 -12.77
CA ALA A 17 -3.37 3.90 -12.34
C ALA A 17 -4.69 4.20 -13.09
N LYS A 18 -5.06 5.47 -13.25
CA LYS A 18 -6.22 5.89 -14.06
C LYS A 18 -6.14 5.32 -15.48
N ALA A 19 -4.96 5.37 -16.09
CA ALA A 19 -4.72 4.86 -17.44
C ALA A 19 -4.72 3.32 -17.55
N ALA A 20 -4.82 2.58 -16.44
CA ALA A 20 -4.92 1.12 -16.41
C ALA A 20 -6.32 0.60 -16.02
N LEU A 21 -7.21 1.48 -15.55
CA LEU A 21 -8.60 1.15 -15.25
C LEU A 21 -9.40 1.04 -16.55
N ASN A 22 -9.30 -0.11 -17.23
CA ASN A 22 -9.90 -0.28 -18.55
C ASN A 22 -11.15 -1.15 -18.59
N ASN A 23 -11.77 -1.43 -17.43
CA ASN A 23 -13.14 -1.93 -17.26
C ASN A 23 -13.44 -1.83 -15.76
N TYR A 24 -14.44 -1.04 -15.38
CA TYR A 24 -14.83 -0.80 -13.98
C TYR A 24 -15.14 -2.13 -13.24
N SER A 25 -14.13 -2.69 -12.55
CA SER A 25 -14.30 -3.78 -11.59
C SER A 25 -14.33 -3.17 -10.20
N ASP A 26 -15.32 -3.50 -9.37
CA ASP A 26 -15.49 -2.94 -8.01
C ASP A 26 -14.21 -3.07 -7.16
N SER A 27 -13.44 -4.16 -7.35
CA SER A 27 -12.15 -4.38 -6.69
C SER A 27 -11.05 -3.38 -7.08
N ASP A 28 -11.04 -2.95 -8.34
CA ASP A 28 -10.05 -2.02 -8.87
C ASP A 28 -10.45 -0.58 -8.53
N VAL A 29 -11.76 -0.30 -8.45
CA VAL A 29 -12.31 0.96 -7.95
C VAL A 29 -11.97 1.16 -6.48
N ASP A 30 -12.15 0.14 -5.63
CA ASP A 30 -11.80 0.24 -4.20
C ASP A 30 -10.30 0.45 -3.97
N ARG A 31 -9.46 -0.28 -4.71
CA ARG A 31 -8.01 -0.13 -4.63
C ARG A 31 -7.54 1.24 -5.14
N PHE A 32 -8.21 1.78 -6.15
CA PHE A 32 -7.95 3.13 -6.67
C PHE A 32 -8.39 4.20 -5.66
N ASN A 33 -9.58 4.04 -5.07
CA ASN A 33 -10.10 4.94 -4.04
C ASN A 33 -9.20 4.97 -2.80
N ALA A 34 -8.62 3.84 -2.39
CA ALA A 34 -7.65 3.79 -1.29
C ALA A 34 -6.37 4.58 -1.59
N MET A 35 -5.85 4.49 -2.81
CA MET A 35 -4.69 5.26 -3.26
C MET A 35 -5.00 6.77 -3.32
N VAL A 36 -6.19 7.15 -3.79
CA VAL A 36 -6.66 8.53 -3.77
C VAL A 36 -6.86 9.06 -2.35
N ALA A 37 -7.34 8.21 -1.42
CA ALA A 37 -7.51 8.57 -0.02
C ALA A 37 -6.17 8.81 0.69
N ASP A 38 -5.16 7.95 0.47
CA ASP A 38 -3.81 8.16 1.01
C ASP A 38 -3.19 9.47 0.49
N TYR A 39 -3.30 9.70 -0.80
CA TYR A 39 -2.86 10.95 -1.42
C TYR A 39 -3.60 12.16 -0.82
N ASN A 40 -4.93 12.13 -0.71
CA ASN A 40 -5.69 13.23 -0.13
C ASN A 40 -5.34 13.46 1.35
N SER A 41 -5.10 12.40 2.12
CA SER A 41 -4.69 12.50 3.53
C SER A 41 -3.33 13.19 3.68
N ARG A 42 -2.34 12.80 2.87
CA ARG A 42 -0.95 13.25 3.01
C ARG A 42 -0.62 14.53 2.25
N CYS A 43 -1.38 14.83 1.20
CA CYS A 43 -1.09 15.90 0.24
C CYS A 43 -2.14 17.02 0.20
N SER A 44 -3.21 16.93 0.99
CA SER A 44 -4.27 17.96 1.05
C SER A 44 -3.75 19.34 1.45
N SER A 45 -2.80 19.43 2.37
CA SER A 45 -2.20 20.71 2.81
C SER A 45 -1.36 21.39 1.73
N PHE A 46 -0.91 20.64 0.72
CA PHE A 46 -0.10 21.14 -0.38
C PHE A 46 -0.94 21.49 -1.63
N LYS A 47 -2.23 21.12 -1.63
CA LYS A 47 -3.17 21.36 -2.73
C LYS A 47 -3.69 22.80 -2.84
N TYR A 48 -3.41 23.68 -1.87
CA TYR A 48 -4.01 25.03 -1.78
C TYR A 48 -3.04 26.20 -1.59
N GLN A 49 -1.73 26.00 -1.74
CA GLN A 49 -0.74 27.08 -1.62
C GLN A 49 -0.36 27.74 -2.97
N THR A 50 -1.30 27.78 -3.91
CA THR A 50 -1.14 28.51 -5.17
C THR A 50 -1.44 30.01 -5.03
N ASN A 51 -1.28 30.61 -3.85
CA ASN A 51 -1.43 32.06 -3.69
C ASN A 51 -0.18 32.64 -2.99
N ASN A 52 0.75 33.18 -3.80
CA ASN A 52 1.73 34.23 -3.50
C ASN A 52 2.73 34.09 -2.32
N ARG A 53 3.37 32.91 -2.07
CA ARG A 53 4.63 32.92 -1.28
C ARG A 53 5.66 31.76 -1.39
N GLY A 54 5.64 30.88 -2.40
CA GLY A 54 6.63 29.77 -2.43
C GLY A 54 6.91 29.15 -3.79
N ARG A 55 7.70 29.82 -4.64
CA ARG A 55 7.98 29.40 -6.03
C ARG A 55 9.27 28.56 -6.20
N ASN A 56 10.00 28.22 -5.14
CA ASN A 56 11.27 27.49 -5.24
C ASN A 56 11.17 25.99 -4.93
N ASP A 57 10.31 25.58 -4.00
CA ASP A 57 10.25 24.19 -3.53
C ASP A 57 9.53 23.25 -4.51
N LEU A 58 8.44 23.73 -5.13
CA LEU A 58 7.65 22.96 -6.09
C LEU A 58 8.39 22.78 -7.43
N ASN A 59 9.02 23.84 -7.93
CA ASN A 59 9.83 23.78 -9.16
C ASN A 59 11.06 22.88 -9.01
N SER A 60 11.67 22.84 -7.82
CA SER A 60 12.81 21.95 -7.55
C SER A 60 12.34 20.50 -7.44
N ALA A 61 11.25 20.25 -6.69
CA ALA A 61 10.65 18.92 -6.59
C ALA A 61 10.17 18.37 -7.95
N GLN A 62 9.65 19.23 -8.84
CA GLN A 62 9.29 18.84 -10.20
C GLN A 62 10.52 18.40 -11.01
N ARG A 63 11.61 19.17 -10.99
CA ARG A 63 12.87 18.80 -11.68
C ARG A 63 13.44 17.46 -11.20
N ASP A 64 13.30 17.15 -9.93
CA ASP A 64 13.82 15.90 -9.35
C ASP A 64 12.96 14.67 -9.71
N ILE A 65 11.65 14.87 -9.91
CA ILE A 65 10.70 13.79 -10.19
C ILE A 65 10.53 13.53 -11.69
N GLU A 66 10.67 14.56 -12.53
CA GLU A 66 10.43 14.47 -13.97
C GLU A 66 11.21 13.34 -14.68
N PRO A 67 12.50 13.05 -14.36
CA PRO A 67 13.22 11.92 -14.96
C PRO A 67 12.60 10.55 -14.67
N TYR A 68 11.82 10.42 -13.59
CA TYR A 68 11.20 9.18 -13.15
C TYR A 68 9.72 9.07 -13.57
N ARG A 69 9.16 10.09 -14.25
CA ARG A 69 7.73 10.18 -14.59
C ARG A 69 7.20 8.91 -15.27
N SER A 70 7.88 8.43 -16.31
CA SER A 70 7.47 7.21 -17.04
C SER A 70 7.49 5.96 -16.16
N GLN A 71 8.45 5.85 -15.23
CA GLN A 71 8.55 4.72 -14.30
C GLN A 71 7.42 4.76 -13.27
N LEU A 72 7.13 5.94 -12.73
CA LEU A 72 6.05 6.17 -11.77
C LEU A 72 4.68 5.90 -12.41
N GLN A 73 4.45 6.34 -13.64
CA GLN A 73 3.25 6.00 -14.39
C GLN A 73 3.13 4.48 -14.62
N ALA A 74 4.23 3.81 -14.99
CA ALA A 74 4.24 2.36 -15.15
C ALA A 74 3.99 1.63 -13.83
N GLU A 75 4.49 2.15 -12.71
CA GLU A 75 4.24 1.62 -11.37
C GLU A 75 2.75 1.73 -11.00
N GLY A 76 2.17 2.92 -11.21
CA GLY A 76 0.73 3.16 -11.06
C GLY A 76 -0.10 2.18 -11.88
N ARG A 77 0.24 2.00 -13.16
CA ARG A 77 -0.42 1.04 -14.05
C ARG A 77 -0.34 -0.40 -13.54
N ARG A 78 0.84 -0.85 -13.11
CA ARG A 78 1.08 -2.23 -12.64
C ARG A 78 0.29 -2.60 -11.39
N ARG A 79 -0.16 -1.61 -10.60
CA ARG A 79 -1.04 -1.83 -9.45
C ARG A 79 -2.47 -2.22 -9.86
N PHE A 80 -2.87 -2.00 -11.11
CA PHE A 80 -4.24 -2.20 -11.61
C PHE A 80 -4.32 -3.05 -12.88
N THR A 81 -3.20 -3.37 -13.54
CA THR A 81 -3.19 -4.40 -14.57
C THR A 81 -3.41 -5.76 -13.92
N ARG A 82 -4.60 -6.35 -14.09
CA ARG A 82 -4.87 -7.75 -13.79
C ARG A 82 -3.84 -8.59 -14.54
N ARG A 83 -3.07 -9.45 -13.84
CA ARG A 83 -2.34 -10.53 -14.52
C ARG A 83 -3.39 -11.28 -15.32
N PRO A 84 -3.28 -11.39 -16.66
CA PRO A 84 -4.23 -12.19 -17.40
C PRO A 84 -4.17 -13.60 -16.81
N SER A 85 -5.32 -14.09 -16.37
CA SER A 85 -5.54 -15.51 -16.16
C SER A 85 -5.13 -16.18 -17.46
N THR A 86 -4.05 -16.94 -17.44
CA THR A 86 -3.58 -17.68 -18.61
C THR A 86 -4.60 -18.79 -18.90
N GLY A 87 -5.66 -18.42 -19.62
CA GLY A 87 -6.39 -19.34 -20.48
C GLY A 87 -5.45 -19.79 -21.59
N SER A 88 -5.40 -21.10 -21.78
CA SER A 88 -4.58 -21.82 -22.73
C SER A 88 -4.61 -21.21 -24.14
N LEU A 89 -3.50 -20.60 -24.56
CA LEU A 89 -3.09 -20.53 -25.95
C LEU A 89 -1.58 -20.78 -25.99
N SER A 90 -1.22 -21.96 -26.50
CA SER A 90 0.15 -22.38 -26.76
C SER A 90 0.82 -21.37 -27.71
N ALA A 91 1.70 -20.53 -27.16
CA ALA A 91 2.74 -19.86 -27.90
C ALA A 91 4.04 -20.67 -27.75
N PRO A 92 4.85 -20.84 -28.80
CA PRO A 92 6.01 -21.73 -28.77
C PRO A 92 7.02 -21.24 -27.73
N ALA A 93 7.51 -22.19 -26.93
CA ALA A 93 8.47 -21.97 -25.87
C ALA A 93 9.72 -21.27 -26.43
N GLN A 94 9.97 -20.04 -26.01
CA GLN A 94 11.30 -19.46 -26.11
C GLN A 94 12.25 -20.34 -25.30
N ALA A 95 13.27 -20.88 -25.96
CA ALA A 95 14.27 -21.74 -25.35
C ALA A 95 14.85 -21.06 -24.09
N ARG A 96 14.93 -21.82 -22.99
CA ARG A 96 15.61 -21.37 -21.77
C ARG A 96 17.02 -20.91 -22.16
N PRO A 97 17.49 -19.73 -21.71
CA PRO A 97 18.86 -19.33 -21.95
C PRO A 97 19.80 -20.40 -21.38
N ALA A 98 20.75 -20.85 -22.20
CA ALA A 98 21.75 -21.82 -21.79
C ALA A 98 22.58 -21.25 -20.63
N ALA A 99 22.92 -22.09 -19.66
CA ALA A 99 23.82 -21.72 -18.59
C ALA A 99 25.20 -21.41 -19.17
N ASP A 100 25.78 -20.28 -18.79
CA ASP A 100 27.09 -19.81 -19.24
C ASP A 100 28.13 -20.11 -18.13
N GLU A 101 29.15 -20.89 -18.50
CA GLU A 101 30.29 -21.25 -17.64
C GLU A 101 31.02 -20.02 -17.08
N THR A 102 31.12 -18.96 -17.87
CA THR A 102 31.73 -17.70 -17.50
C THR A 102 30.91 -17.01 -16.41
N VAL A 103 29.59 -17.00 -16.56
CA VAL A 103 28.67 -16.44 -15.56
C VAL A 103 28.72 -17.24 -14.27
N ARG A 104 28.85 -18.56 -14.37
CA ARG A 104 29.01 -19.42 -13.20
C ARG A 104 30.29 -19.12 -12.43
N ALA A 105 31.42 -18.98 -13.13
CA ALA A 105 32.69 -18.60 -12.52
C ALA A 105 32.63 -17.22 -11.86
N VAL A 106 31.95 -16.25 -12.50
CA VAL A 106 31.72 -14.92 -11.92
C VAL A 106 30.87 -15.00 -10.65
N GLN A 107 29.77 -15.76 -10.66
CA GLN A 107 28.92 -15.96 -9.48
C GLN A 107 29.71 -16.56 -8.31
N GLN A 108 30.52 -17.60 -8.56
CA GLN A 108 31.37 -18.22 -7.54
C GLN A 108 32.35 -17.21 -6.96
N LYS A 109 33.10 -16.51 -7.81
CA LYS A 109 34.12 -15.55 -7.38
C LYS A 109 33.51 -14.37 -6.64
N LEU A 110 32.36 -13.85 -7.07
CA LEU A 110 31.63 -12.80 -6.35
C LEU A 110 31.20 -13.26 -4.96
N ASN A 111 30.66 -14.48 -4.85
CA ASN A 111 30.28 -15.06 -3.56
C ASN A 111 31.49 -15.26 -2.63
N GLU A 112 32.64 -15.73 -3.16
CA GLU A 112 33.90 -15.84 -2.40
C GLU A 112 34.40 -14.48 -1.87
N LEU A 113 34.18 -13.42 -2.65
CA LEU A 113 34.55 -12.05 -2.29
C LEU A 113 33.51 -11.38 -1.37
N GLY A 114 32.42 -12.07 -1.04
CA GLY A 114 31.38 -11.61 -0.11
C GLY A 114 30.20 -10.88 -0.77
N TYR A 115 30.11 -10.86 -2.10
CA TYR A 115 29.00 -10.28 -2.85
C TYR A 115 27.97 -11.36 -3.17
N SER A 116 26.75 -11.23 -2.66
CA SER A 116 25.70 -12.26 -2.81
C SER A 116 25.14 -12.33 -4.23
N ALA A 117 25.79 -13.14 -5.09
CA ALA A 117 25.41 -13.35 -6.48
C ALA A 117 24.30 -14.41 -6.66
N GLY A 118 23.92 -15.10 -5.58
CA GLY A 118 22.97 -16.21 -5.59
C GLY A 118 23.63 -17.56 -5.86
N LEU A 119 22.84 -18.57 -6.25
CA LEU A 119 23.36 -19.87 -6.68
C LEU A 119 24.24 -19.67 -7.93
N ALA A 120 25.40 -20.31 -7.96
CA ALA A 120 26.28 -20.29 -9.13
C ALA A 120 25.77 -21.26 -10.21
N ASP A 121 24.64 -20.93 -10.82
CA ASP A 121 23.91 -21.73 -11.79
C ASP A 121 24.23 -21.37 -13.25
N GLY A 122 25.10 -20.38 -13.47
CA GLY A 122 25.47 -19.89 -14.80
C GLY A 122 24.41 -19.02 -15.47
N LEU A 123 23.38 -18.59 -14.73
CA LEU A 123 22.32 -17.73 -15.26
C LEU A 123 22.47 -16.29 -14.77
N MET A 124 22.39 -15.34 -15.71
CA MET A 124 22.48 -13.91 -15.40
C MET A 124 21.19 -13.39 -14.76
N GLY A 125 20.96 -13.74 -13.50
CA GLY A 125 19.79 -13.37 -12.71
C GLY A 125 19.88 -11.99 -12.06
N ARG A 126 18.79 -11.57 -11.42
CA ARG A 126 18.73 -10.28 -10.69
C ARG A 126 19.75 -10.20 -9.55
N GLY A 127 19.96 -11.31 -8.84
CA GLY A 127 20.96 -11.40 -7.77
C GLY A 127 22.39 -11.28 -8.31
N THR A 128 22.70 -11.99 -9.39
CA THR A 128 24.01 -11.92 -10.07
C THR A 128 24.31 -10.52 -10.58
N ARG A 129 23.35 -9.86 -11.24
CA ARG A 129 23.50 -8.47 -11.71
C ARG A 129 23.73 -7.49 -10.56
N ALA A 130 23.01 -7.64 -9.45
CA ALA A 130 23.20 -6.80 -8.26
C ALA A 130 24.59 -6.99 -7.62
N ALA A 131 25.08 -8.23 -7.56
CA ALA A 131 26.42 -8.52 -7.05
C ALA A 131 27.53 -7.95 -7.95
N ILE A 132 27.35 -8.01 -9.28
CA ILE A 132 28.27 -7.39 -10.24
C ILE A 132 28.32 -5.87 -10.05
N ILE A 133 27.17 -5.22 -9.94
CA ILE A 133 27.08 -3.77 -9.71
C ILE A 133 27.81 -3.37 -8.43
N ALA A 134 27.59 -4.11 -7.34
CA ALA A 134 28.24 -3.84 -6.06
C ALA A 134 29.76 -4.00 -6.15
N PHE A 135 30.25 -5.06 -6.80
CA PHE A 135 31.68 -5.26 -7.00
C PHE A 135 32.31 -4.20 -7.91
N GLN A 136 31.62 -3.81 -9.00
CA GLN A 136 32.08 -2.73 -9.89
C GLN A 136 32.23 -1.41 -9.14
N GLN A 137 31.25 -1.07 -8.30
CA GLN A 137 31.30 0.13 -7.45
C GLN A 137 32.46 0.09 -6.47
N ASP A 138 32.66 -1.03 -5.77
CA ASP A 138 33.75 -1.19 -4.79
C ASP A 138 35.15 -1.15 -5.43
N ARG A 139 35.23 -1.37 -6.75
CA ARG A 139 36.47 -1.29 -7.54
C ARG A 139 36.61 -0.02 -8.37
N GLY A 140 35.68 0.94 -8.23
CA GLY A 140 35.72 2.21 -8.98
C GLY A 140 35.48 2.05 -10.49
N LEU A 141 34.83 0.95 -10.91
CA LEU A 141 34.42 0.71 -12.29
C LEU A 141 33.03 1.31 -12.57
N ALA A 142 32.68 1.42 -13.86
CA ALA A 142 31.32 1.74 -14.26
C ALA A 142 30.35 0.63 -13.80
N ALA A 143 29.31 1.01 -13.05
CA ALA A 143 28.32 0.12 -12.44
C ALA A 143 27.27 -0.39 -13.46
N THR A 144 27.74 -1.02 -14.54
CA THR A 144 26.92 -1.46 -15.68
C THR A 144 26.07 -2.69 -15.35
N GLY A 145 26.48 -3.49 -14.35
CA GLY A 145 25.87 -4.77 -14.05
C GLY A 145 26.03 -5.82 -15.15
N ALA A 146 26.94 -5.57 -16.09
CA ALA A 146 27.32 -6.51 -17.14
C ALA A 146 28.59 -7.26 -16.73
N ALA A 147 28.67 -8.54 -17.09
CA ALA A 147 29.89 -9.33 -16.97
C ALA A 147 30.84 -9.03 -18.15
N ASP A 148 31.37 -7.79 -18.17
CA ASP A 148 32.28 -7.33 -19.22
C ASP A 148 33.74 -7.71 -18.94
N GLN A 149 34.61 -7.53 -19.94
CA GLN A 149 36.03 -7.88 -19.83
C GLN A 149 36.74 -7.12 -18.68
N ALA A 150 36.31 -5.90 -18.39
CA ALA A 150 36.86 -5.09 -17.30
C ALA A 150 36.54 -5.70 -15.92
N LEU A 151 35.30 -6.19 -15.73
CA LEU A 151 34.91 -6.94 -14.54
C LEU A 151 35.75 -8.21 -14.37
N LEU A 152 35.91 -9.00 -15.44
CA LEU A 152 36.62 -10.28 -15.39
C LEU A 152 38.09 -10.12 -14.98
N LEU A 153 38.77 -9.10 -15.51
CA LEU A 153 40.15 -8.78 -15.13
C LEU A 153 40.27 -8.41 -13.65
N GLN A 154 39.31 -7.66 -13.11
CA GLN A 154 39.30 -7.23 -11.71
C GLN A 154 38.97 -8.37 -10.75
N LEU A 155 38.14 -9.34 -11.16
CA LEU A 155 37.85 -10.55 -10.39
C LEU A 155 39.06 -11.48 -10.31
N GLN A 156 39.88 -11.59 -11.37
CA GLN A 156 41.11 -12.38 -11.37
C GLN A 156 42.19 -11.81 -10.43
N GLN A 157 42.26 -10.48 -10.31
CA GLN A 157 43.22 -9.79 -9.45
C GLN A 157 42.77 -9.70 -7.98
N ALA A 158 41.53 -10.12 -7.67
CA ALA A 158 41.00 -10.08 -6.32
C ALA A 158 41.51 -11.27 -5.47
N PRO A 159 42.32 -11.04 -4.42
CA PRO A 159 42.73 -12.12 -3.53
C PRO A 159 41.49 -12.68 -2.80
N SER A 160 41.25 -13.98 -2.95
CA SER A 160 40.19 -14.67 -2.20
C SER A 160 40.53 -14.59 -0.70
N ARG A 161 39.56 -14.23 0.14
CA ARG A 161 39.74 -14.31 1.59
C ARG A 161 39.89 -15.79 1.96
N SER A 162 41.11 -16.20 2.28
CA SER A 162 41.42 -17.53 2.77
C SER A 162 40.52 -17.88 3.95
N SER A 163 40.01 -19.11 3.89
CA SER A 163 39.14 -19.77 4.85
C SER A 163 39.46 -19.44 6.30
N ARG A 164 38.57 -18.69 6.95
CA ARG A 164 38.51 -18.65 8.41
C ARG A 164 37.86 -19.96 8.90
N PRO A 165 38.39 -20.65 9.92
CA PRO A 165 37.79 -21.88 10.45
C PRO A 165 36.36 -21.62 10.91
N GLN A 166 35.45 -22.56 10.59
CA GLN A 166 34.09 -22.56 11.11
C GLN A 166 34.12 -22.49 12.64
N PRO A 167 33.34 -21.58 13.27
CA PRO A 167 33.18 -21.63 14.71
C PRO A 167 32.27 -22.81 15.05
N ASP A 168 32.83 -23.79 15.73
CA ASP A 168 32.10 -24.78 16.52
C ASP A 168 31.05 -24.08 17.40
N SER A 169 29.82 -24.59 17.31
CA SER A 169 28.82 -24.64 18.37
C SER A 169 28.79 -23.46 19.36
N ARG A 170 28.40 -22.27 18.88
CA ARG A 170 27.68 -21.31 19.73
C ARG A 170 26.20 -21.71 19.76
N PRO A 171 25.51 -21.59 20.90
CA PRO A 171 24.08 -21.90 20.98
C PRO A 171 23.35 -21.08 19.91
N ALA A 172 22.49 -21.75 19.15
CA ALA A 172 21.78 -21.19 18.01
C ALA A 172 21.13 -19.86 18.40
N THR A 173 21.74 -18.74 17.97
CA THR A 173 21.01 -17.47 17.89
C THR A 173 19.91 -17.72 16.85
N THR A 174 18.69 -17.85 17.32
CA THR A 174 17.47 -18.05 16.55
C THR A 174 17.44 -17.04 15.41
N SER A 175 17.88 -17.42 14.20
CA SER A 175 17.69 -16.61 13.02
C SER A 175 16.19 -16.47 12.83
N VAL A 176 15.64 -15.27 13.06
CA VAL A 176 14.21 -15.00 12.88
C VAL A 176 13.86 -15.31 11.43
N GLN A 177 13.26 -16.47 11.17
CA GLN A 177 12.71 -16.80 9.87
C GLN A 177 11.46 -15.95 9.66
N LEU A 178 11.56 -15.00 8.73
CA LEU A 178 10.45 -14.14 8.34
C LEU A 178 9.55 -14.89 7.35
N SER A 179 8.25 -14.79 7.54
CA SER A 179 7.28 -15.16 6.51
C SER A 179 7.41 -14.24 5.28
N ALA A 180 6.84 -14.66 4.15
CA ALA A 180 6.79 -13.83 2.94
C ALA A 180 6.07 -12.49 3.19
N ALA A 181 5.04 -12.49 4.03
CA ALA A 181 4.28 -11.29 4.40
C ALA A 181 5.10 -10.33 5.26
N GLU A 182 5.80 -10.84 6.28
CA GLU A 182 6.69 -10.04 7.14
C GLU A 182 7.86 -9.48 6.32
N SER A 183 8.42 -10.27 5.41
CA SER A 183 9.49 -9.82 4.51
C SER A 183 9.04 -8.67 3.60
N ALA A 184 7.83 -8.77 3.03
CA ALA A 184 7.29 -7.72 2.17
C ALA A 184 7.00 -6.42 2.94
N SER A 185 6.45 -6.52 4.15
CA SER A 185 6.20 -5.35 5.00
C SER A 185 7.51 -4.70 5.49
N LEU A 186 8.51 -5.51 5.83
CA LEU A 186 9.85 -5.02 6.21
C LEU A 186 10.50 -4.26 5.06
N GLU A 187 10.49 -4.82 3.86
CA GLU A 187 11.04 -4.17 2.67
C GLU A 187 10.31 -2.86 2.35
N ALA A 188 8.98 -2.83 2.47
CA ALA A 188 8.21 -1.61 2.28
C ALA A 188 8.57 -0.52 3.31
N ALA A 189 8.61 -0.86 4.59
CA ALA A 189 8.92 0.08 5.67
C ALA A 189 10.36 0.62 5.60
N CYS A 190 11.31 -0.20 5.17
CA CYS A 190 12.71 0.19 5.01
C CYS A 190 13.04 0.75 3.61
N SER A 191 12.04 0.91 2.73
CA SER A 191 12.28 1.35 1.35
C SER A 191 12.87 2.76 1.25
N THR A 192 12.45 3.70 2.11
CA THR A 192 13.05 5.04 2.16
C THR A 192 14.54 4.97 2.49
N ASP A 193 14.92 4.16 3.49
CA ASP A 193 16.33 4.00 3.84
C ASP A 193 17.11 3.33 2.69
N LYS A 194 16.49 2.39 1.98
CA LYS A 194 17.09 1.71 0.83
C LYS A 194 17.41 2.63 -0.34
N TYR A 195 16.48 3.52 -0.70
CA TYR A 195 16.57 4.32 -1.91
C TYR A 195 17.05 5.76 -1.66
N VAL A 196 16.97 6.26 -0.43
CA VAL A 196 17.28 7.65 -0.09
C VAL A 196 18.47 7.76 0.84
N ASN A 197 18.45 7.04 1.96
CA ASN A 197 19.44 7.22 3.03
C ASN A 197 20.67 6.30 2.90
N GLY A 198 20.61 5.35 1.98
CA GLY A 198 21.73 4.49 1.60
C GLY A 198 21.86 3.19 2.41
N PRO A 199 22.86 2.35 2.07
CA PRO A 199 22.92 0.95 2.52
C PRO A 199 23.07 0.77 4.04
N ALA A 200 23.76 1.69 4.72
CA ALA A 200 23.93 1.64 6.17
C ALA A 200 22.62 1.90 6.92
N ALA A 201 21.86 2.92 6.49
CA ALA A 201 20.54 3.22 7.04
C ALA A 201 19.57 2.07 6.77
N TYR A 202 19.60 1.49 5.57
CA TYR A 202 18.77 0.34 5.23
C TYR A 202 19.05 -0.85 6.14
N ARG A 203 20.32 -1.23 6.33
CA ARG A 203 20.70 -2.32 7.24
C ARG A 203 20.26 -2.04 8.68
N ALA A 204 20.44 -0.81 9.17
CA ALA A 204 19.99 -0.43 10.51
C ALA A 204 18.47 -0.55 10.67
N CYS A 205 17.69 -0.15 9.65
CA CYS A 205 16.25 -0.34 9.63
C CYS A 205 15.86 -1.81 9.68
N VAL A 206 16.46 -2.64 8.83
CA VAL A 206 16.17 -4.08 8.76
C VAL A 206 16.46 -4.77 10.10
N GLU A 207 17.60 -4.47 10.73
CA GLU A 207 17.96 -5.09 12.02
C GLU A 207 17.02 -4.64 13.14
N ARG A 208 16.62 -3.37 13.18
CA ARG A 208 15.58 -2.88 14.11
C ARG A 208 14.26 -3.62 13.93
N GLN A 209 13.80 -3.81 12.69
CA GLN A 209 12.54 -4.51 12.39
C GLN A 209 12.61 -6.00 12.77
N LYS A 210 13.72 -6.68 12.48
CA LYS A 210 13.92 -8.07 12.91
C LYS A 210 13.95 -8.22 14.43
N ALA A 211 14.61 -7.30 15.13
CA ALA A 211 14.65 -7.30 16.60
C ALA A 211 13.24 -7.12 17.20
N ALA A 212 12.43 -6.22 16.64
CA ALA A 212 11.04 -6.04 17.06
C ALA A 212 10.18 -7.30 16.87
N LEU A 213 10.37 -8.03 15.75
CA LEU A 213 9.71 -9.31 15.53
C LEU A 213 10.21 -10.43 16.47
N ALA A 214 11.51 -10.44 16.77
CA ALA A 214 12.10 -11.39 17.73
C ALA A 214 11.52 -11.23 19.14
N ALA A 215 11.12 -10.00 19.51
CA ALA A 215 10.52 -9.69 20.81
C ALA A 215 9.10 -10.27 21.00
N GLY A 216 8.54 -10.94 19.99
CA GLY A 216 7.34 -11.79 20.15
C GLY A 216 6.08 -11.30 19.43
N VAL A 217 6.13 -10.21 18.66
CA VAL A 217 4.95 -9.71 17.93
C VAL A 217 4.73 -10.54 16.66
N ARG A 218 4.15 -11.73 16.81
CA ARG A 218 3.80 -12.62 15.68
C ARG A 218 2.48 -12.21 15.04
N ARG A 219 2.38 -12.45 13.73
CA ARG A 219 1.15 -12.19 12.97
C ARG A 219 0.01 -13.07 13.52
N PRO A 220 -1.13 -12.49 13.92
CA PRO A 220 -2.25 -13.29 14.40
C PRO A 220 -2.98 -13.97 13.25
N ASN A 221 -3.67 -15.08 13.54
CA ASN A 221 -4.42 -15.81 12.54
C ASN A 221 -5.80 -15.15 12.27
N LEU A 222 -6.03 -14.74 11.03
CA LEU A 222 -7.29 -14.11 10.58
C LEU A 222 -8.26 -15.10 9.92
N SER A 223 -7.88 -16.37 9.74
CA SER A 223 -8.63 -17.35 8.93
C SER A 223 -10.03 -17.66 9.45
N ALA A 224 -10.30 -17.38 10.73
CA ALA A 224 -11.61 -17.55 11.34
C ALA A 224 -12.62 -16.45 10.95
N LEU A 225 -12.15 -15.35 10.36
CA LEU A 225 -12.97 -14.22 9.93
C LEU A 225 -13.46 -14.39 8.49
N SER A 226 -14.56 -13.73 8.14
CA SER A 226 -15.01 -13.62 6.76
C SER A 226 -14.02 -12.83 5.89
N SER A 227 -14.04 -13.04 4.57
CA SER A 227 -13.17 -12.32 3.63
C SER A 227 -13.32 -10.79 3.74
N ALA A 228 -14.55 -10.30 3.96
CA ALA A 228 -14.83 -8.87 4.11
C ALA A 228 -14.24 -8.29 5.41
N GLU A 229 -14.31 -9.04 6.51
CA GLU A 229 -13.69 -8.64 7.78
C GLU A 229 -12.16 -8.65 7.67
N GLN A 230 -11.58 -9.69 7.08
CA GLN A 230 -10.13 -9.77 6.83
C GLN A 230 -9.66 -8.55 6.03
N GLN A 231 -10.33 -8.23 4.92
CA GLN A 231 -10.00 -7.08 4.08
C GLN A 231 -10.09 -5.76 4.84
N SER A 232 -11.13 -5.58 5.67
CA SER A 232 -11.29 -4.36 6.46
C SER A 232 -10.21 -4.22 7.53
N ILE A 233 -9.85 -5.30 8.22
CA ILE A 233 -8.73 -5.31 9.18
C ILE A 233 -7.42 -4.97 8.45
N GLU A 234 -7.12 -5.63 7.33
CA GLU A 234 -5.89 -5.39 6.58
C GLU A 234 -5.81 -3.96 6.02
N ALA A 235 -6.94 -3.37 5.63
CA ALA A 235 -7.03 -1.98 5.18
C ALA A 235 -6.75 -0.99 6.32
N ALA A 236 -7.36 -1.17 7.49
CA ALA A 236 -7.14 -0.31 8.66
C ALA A 236 -5.67 -0.35 9.11
N CYS A 237 -5.03 -1.52 9.05
CA CYS A 237 -3.63 -1.70 9.40
C CYS A 237 -2.65 -1.43 8.25
N SER A 238 -3.11 -0.92 7.11
CA SER A 238 -2.26 -0.74 5.92
C SER A 238 -1.15 0.28 6.14
N THR A 239 -1.38 1.33 6.92
CA THR A 239 -0.33 2.30 7.26
C THR A 239 0.82 1.63 8.01
N ASP A 240 0.52 0.80 9.01
CA ASP A 240 1.55 0.07 9.73
C ASP A 240 2.30 -0.90 8.82
N LYS A 241 1.58 -1.58 7.93
CA LYS A 241 2.15 -2.51 6.95
C LYS A 241 3.22 -1.88 6.06
N TYR A 242 2.98 -0.66 5.57
CA TYR A 242 3.84 -0.02 4.57
C TYR A 242 4.81 1.01 5.14
N VAL A 243 4.51 1.58 6.30
CA VAL A 243 5.30 2.67 6.88
C VAL A 243 6.03 2.21 8.14
N ASN A 244 5.32 1.61 9.10
CA ASN A 244 5.88 1.34 10.42
C ASN A 244 6.61 -0.01 10.50
N GLY A 245 6.22 -0.96 9.65
CA GLY A 245 6.85 -2.27 9.49
C GLY A 245 6.06 -3.42 10.12
N PRO A 246 6.59 -4.65 10.00
CA PRO A 246 5.84 -5.87 10.27
C PRO A 246 5.43 -6.03 11.74
N ALA A 247 6.23 -5.56 12.71
CA ALA A 247 5.88 -5.65 14.13
C ALA A 247 4.67 -4.76 14.46
N ALA A 248 4.70 -3.48 14.06
CA ALA A 248 3.57 -2.57 14.22
C ALA A 248 2.32 -3.07 13.48
N TYR A 249 2.51 -3.62 12.28
CA TYR A 249 1.40 -4.23 11.53
C TYR A 249 0.77 -5.40 12.28
N ASN A 250 1.59 -6.33 12.79
CA ASN A 250 1.11 -7.47 13.56
C ASN A 250 0.39 -7.04 14.85
N GLU A 251 0.88 -6.01 15.52
CA GLU A 251 0.23 -5.41 16.69
C GLU A 251 -1.13 -4.80 16.34
N CYS A 252 -1.20 -4.02 15.26
CA CYS A 252 -2.48 -3.48 14.76
C CYS A 252 -3.48 -4.60 14.45
N LEU A 253 -3.05 -5.67 13.76
CA LEU A 253 -3.91 -6.83 13.48
C LEU A 253 -4.44 -7.46 14.77
N ALA A 254 -3.60 -7.61 15.79
CA ALA A 254 -3.99 -8.18 17.07
C ALA A 254 -5.01 -7.30 17.79
N ASN A 255 -4.80 -5.98 17.78
CA ASN A 255 -5.71 -5.00 18.37
C ASN A 255 -7.08 -4.99 17.65
N GLN A 256 -7.09 -5.06 16.32
CA GLN A 256 -8.32 -5.14 15.53
C GLN A 256 -9.10 -6.44 15.81
N LEU A 257 -8.40 -7.58 15.91
CA LEU A 257 -9.01 -8.85 16.32
C LEU A 257 -9.59 -8.80 17.73
N ALA A 258 -8.86 -8.21 18.68
CA ALA A 258 -9.34 -8.04 20.04
C ALA A 258 -10.60 -7.17 20.08
N ALA A 259 -10.62 -6.06 19.33
CA ALA A 259 -11.79 -5.19 19.21
C ALA A 259 -13.01 -5.88 18.60
N MET A 260 -12.80 -6.85 17.69
CA MET A 260 -13.85 -7.65 17.08
C MET A 260 -14.52 -8.65 18.05
N SER A 261 -13.92 -8.90 19.22
CA SER A 261 -14.49 -9.77 20.25
C SER A 261 -15.52 -9.08 21.18
N GLY A 262 -15.63 -7.74 21.12
CA GLY A 262 -16.50 -6.96 21.99
C GLY A 262 -17.98 -6.90 21.55
N GLN A 263 -18.87 -6.52 22.47
CA GLN A 263 -20.28 -6.24 22.13
C GLN A 263 -20.38 -5.07 21.13
N GLY A 264 -21.14 -5.24 20.05
CA GLY A 264 -21.25 -4.26 18.95
C GLY A 264 -20.25 -4.46 17.79
N ALA A 265 -19.38 -5.48 17.88
CA ALA A 265 -18.44 -5.82 16.82
C ALA A 265 -19.05 -6.59 15.64
N ARG A 266 -20.26 -7.16 15.80
CA ARG A 266 -20.95 -7.84 14.70
C ARG A 266 -21.54 -6.84 13.73
N ARG A 267 -21.34 -7.10 12.44
CA ARG A 267 -21.94 -6.33 11.37
C ARG A 267 -23.47 -6.47 11.42
N PRO A 268 -24.22 -5.35 11.51
CA PRO A 268 -25.67 -5.41 11.48
C PRO A 268 -26.20 -5.76 10.09
N ASP A 269 -27.42 -6.30 10.03
CA ASP A 269 -28.11 -6.58 8.77
C ASP A 269 -28.69 -5.29 8.17
N LEU A 270 -28.24 -4.94 6.96
CA LEU A 270 -28.69 -3.77 6.21
C LEU A 270 -29.66 -4.13 5.05
N SER A 271 -30.08 -5.40 4.96
CA SER A 271 -30.91 -5.91 3.87
C SER A 271 -32.28 -5.22 3.79
N ARG A 272 -32.83 -4.84 4.94
CA ARG A 272 -34.15 -4.18 5.06
C ARG A 272 -34.15 -2.70 4.68
N LEU A 273 -32.97 -2.10 4.54
CA LEU A 273 -32.83 -0.70 4.16
C LEU A 273 -33.00 -0.51 2.66
N SER A 274 -33.55 0.65 2.26
CA SER A 274 -33.50 1.08 0.87
C SER A 274 -32.06 1.30 0.39
N SER A 275 -31.85 1.26 -0.92
CA SER A 275 -30.53 1.54 -1.52
C SER A 275 -29.98 2.91 -1.10
N SER A 276 -30.84 3.93 -1.05
CA SER A 276 -30.45 5.29 -0.65
C SER A 276 -30.06 5.40 0.83
N GLU A 277 -30.77 4.71 1.72
CA GLU A 277 -30.42 4.69 3.15
C GLU A 277 -29.10 3.96 3.36
N ARG A 278 -28.95 2.78 2.74
CA ARG A 278 -27.72 1.99 2.84
C ARG A 278 -26.51 2.80 2.37
N GLN A 279 -26.61 3.46 1.22
CA GLN A 279 -25.53 4.31 0.69
C GLN A 279 -25.21 5.49 1.61
N SER A 280 -26.22 6.13 2.20
CA SER A 280 -26.04 7.24 3.15
C SER A 280 -25.34 6.79 4.43
N ILE A 281 -25.74 5.63 4.98
CA ILE A 281 -25.09 5.03 6.15
C ILE A 281 -23.65 4.65 5.84
N GLU A 282 -23.41 3.99 4.71
CA GLU A 282 -22.06 3.57 4.30
C GLU A 282 -21.13 4.78 4.07
N ALA A 283 -21.65 5.88 3.52
CA ALA A 283 -20.91 7.12 3.36
C ALA A 283 -20.55 7.76 4.72
N ALA A 284 -21.53 7.90 5.62
CA ALA A 284 -21.33 8.47 6.94
C ALA A 284 -20.32 7.66 7.79
N CYS A 285 -20.31 6.33 7.62
CA CYS A 285 -19.40 5.43 8.33
C CYS A 285 -18.10 5.13 7.56
N SER A 286 -17.84 5.81 6.43
CA SER A 286 -16.70 5.49 5.57
C SER A 286 -15.33 5.71 6.24
N THR A 287 -15.19 6.75 7.07
CA THR A 287 -13.97 6.98 7.85
C THR A 287 -13.67 5.80 8.76
N ASP A 288 -14.68 5.28 9.47
CA ASP A 288 -14.50 4.12 10.32
C ASP A 288 -14.11 2.87 9.51
N LYS A 289 -14.71 2.69 8.32
CA LYS A 289 -14.42 1.57 7.42
C LYS A 289 -12.95 1.51 6.99
N TYR A 290 -12.35 2.65 6.67
CA TYR A 290 -11.02 2.70 6.06
C TYR A 290 -9.90 3.06 7.03
N VAL A 291 -10.22 3.74 8.14
CA VAL A 291 -9.22 4.25 9.08
C VAL A 291 -9.28 3.52 10.40
N ASN A 292 -10.46 3.45 11.02
CA ASN A 292 -10.59 2.95 12.40
C ASN A 292 -10.75 1.43 12.49
N GLY A 293 -11.19 0.79 11.41
CA GLY A 293 -11.34 -0.67 11.29
C GLY A 293 -12.76 -1.20 11.51
N PRO A 294 -12.96 -2.51 11.32
CA PRO A 294 -14.30 -3.10 11.21
C PRO A 294 -15.13 -2.97 12.48
N ALA A 295 -14.52 -3.04 13.67
CA ALA A 295 -15.26 -2.89 14.91
C ALA A 295 -15.83 -1.46 15.08
N ALA A 296 -15.05 -0.45 14.71
CA ALA A 296 -15.52 0.94 14.69
C ALA A 296 -16.61 1.13 13.63
N TYR A 297 -16.40 0.58 12.42
CA TYR A 297 -17.38 0.62 11.34
C TYR A 297 -18.71 -0.01 11.74
N ASN A 298 -18.68 -1.20 12.32
CA ASN A 298 -19.87 -1.92 12.77
C ASN A 298 -20.61 -1.16 13.90
N ARG A 299 -19.88 -0.53 14.83
CA ARG A 299 -20.51 0.38 15.82
C ARG A 299 -21.18 1.58 15.15
N CYS A 300 -20.54 2.21 14.16
CA CYS A 300 -21.14 3.30 13.40
C CYS A 300 -22.42 2.86 12.69
N LEU A 301 -22.40 1.70 12.01
CA LEU A 301 -23.59 1.14 11.36
C LEU A 301 -24.75 0.95 12.34
N ASN A 302 -24.48 0.36 13.51
CA ASN A 302 -25.50 0.16 14.55
C ASN A 302 -26.06 1.50 15.06
N ASN A 303 -25.20 2.50 15.30
CA ASN A 303 -25.63 3.83 15.73
C ASN A 303 -26.52 4.51 14.68
N GLN A 304 -26.18 4.38 13.40
CA GLN A 304 -26.97 4.93 12.29
C GLN A 304 -28.33 4.25 12.17
N LEU A 305 -28.41 2.92 12.34
CA LEU A 305 -29.67 2.19 12.36
C LEU A 305 -30.58 2.66 13.51
N VAL A 306 -30.06 2.74 14.73
CA VAL A 306 -30.82 3.21 15.91
C VAL A 306 -31.28 4.66 15.71
N ALA A 307 -30.44 5.52 15.11
CA ALA A 307 -30.82 6.89 14.82
C ALA A 307 -31.95 6.98 13.78
N LEU A 308 -31.89 6.14 12.74
CA LEU A 308 -32.90 6.08 11.68
C LEU A 308 -34.25 5.58 12.21
N GLU A 309 -34.23 4.53 13.05
CA GLU A 309 -35.44 4.01 13.71
C GLU A 309 -36.13 5.07 14.59
N ARG A 310 -35.36 5.88 15.32
CA ARG A 310 -35.89 6.94 16.20
C ARG A 310 -36.44 8.14 15.46
N GLN A 311 -35.84 8.50 14.33
CA GLN A 311 -36.17 9.73 13.61
C GLN A 311 -37.40 9.58 12.71
N GLY A 312 -37.74 8.35 12.33
CA GLY A 312 -38.83 8.04 11.42
C GLY A 312 -38.38 8.01 9.96
N GLY A 313 -39.28 7.57 9.08
CA GLY A 313 -39.00 7.43 7.66
C GLY A 313 -38.76 8.77 6.96
N ARG A 314 -38.21 8.69 5.74
CA ARG A 314 -38.02 9.85 4.87
C ARG A 314 -39.36 10.56 4.62
N PRO A 315 -39.44 11.90 4.78
CA PRO A 315 -40.68 12.62 4.53
C PRO A 315 -41.07 12.58 3.04
N ASP A 316 -42.38 12.61 2.75
CA ASP A 316 -42.89 12.56 1.39
C ASP A 316 -42.68 13.90 0.65
N LEU A 317 -41.89 13.85 -0.42
CA LEU A 317 -41.59 14.99 -1.31
C LEU A 317 -42.34 14.92 -2.65
N SER A 318 -43.24 13.94 -2.83
CA SER A 318 -43.92 13.68 -4.11
C SER A 318 -44.78 14.85 -4.58
N ARG A 319 -45.31 15.63 -3.64
CA ARG A 319 -46.18 16.80 -3.89
C ARG A 319 -45.43 18.06 -4.31
N LEU A 320 -44.10 18.07 -4.19
CA LEU A 320 -43.27 19.20 -4.60
C LEU A 320 -42.95 19.11 -6.10
N SER A 321 -42.74 20.28 -6.72
CA SER A 321 -42.16 20.34 -8.06
C SER A 321 -40.75 19.75 -8.07
N THR A 322 -40.30 19.30 -9.24
CA THR A 322 -38.93 18.77 -9.41
C THR A 322 -37.87 19.77 -8.97
N THR A 323 -38.07 21.07 -9.26
CA THR A 323 -37.13 22.13 -8.89
C THR A 323 -37.03 22.32 -7.39
N GLU A 324 -38.17 22.38 -6.68
CA GLU A 324 -38.19 22.51 -5.21
C GLU A 324 -37.57 21.28 -4.55
N ARG A 325 -37.92 20.08 -5.02
CA ARG A 325 -37.37 18.83 -4.52
C ARG A 325 -35.84 18.81 -4.66
N ASN A 326 -35.31 19.15 -5.83
CA ASN A 326 -33.87 19.20 -6.07
C ASN A 326 -33.17 20.24 -5.17
N SER A 327 -33.79 21.40 -4.98
CA SER A 327 -33.24 22.47 -4.12
C SER A 327 -33.15 22.02 -2.65
N ILE A 328 -34.22 21.42 -2.12
CA ILE A 328 -34.24 20.87 -0.75
C ILE A 328 -33.22 19.75 -0.59
N GLU A 329 -33.19 18.79 -1.53
CA GLU A 329 -32.25 17.67 -1.48
C GLU A 329 -30.79 18.13 -1.54
N ALA A 330 -30.50 19.17 -2.34
CA ALA A 330 -29.17 19.78 -2.40
C ALA A 330 -28.79 20.47 -1.09
N ALA A 331 -29.71 21.23 -0.48
CA ALA A 331 -29.49 21.89 0.80
C ALA A 331 -29.17 20.89 1.93
N CYS A 332 -29.77 19.69 1.87
CA CYS A 332 -29.56 18.63 2.87
C CYS A 332 -28.45 17.62 2.48
N SER A 333 -27.75 17.84 1.36
CA SER A 333 -26.79 16.86 0.84
C SER A 333 -25.62 16.57 1.78
N THR A 334 -25.14 17.56 2.54
CA THR A 334 -24.10 17.36 3.57
C THR A 334 -24.55 16.35 4.62
N ASP A 335 -25.78 16.48 5.12
CA ASP A 335 -26.31 15.53 6.10
C ASP A 335 -26.39 14.12 5.52
N LYS A 336 -26.77 13.99 4.24
CA LYS A 336 -26.86 12.70 3.54
C LYS A 336 -25.53 11.94 3.49
N TYR A 337 -24.42 12.63 3.24
CA TYR A 337 -23.14 11.96 3.00
C TYR A 337 -22.21 11.96 4.22
N VAL A 338 -22.40 12.88 5.16
CA VAL A 338 -21.51 13.05 6.32
C VAL A 338 -22.18 12.55 7.60
N ASN A 339 -23.43 12.95 7.83
CA ASN A 339 -24.10 12.73 9.12
C ASN A 339 -25.02 11.49 9.12
N GLY A 340 -25.43 11.04 7.94
CA GLY A 340 -26.25 9.83 7.73
C GLY A 340 -27.75 10.11 7.52
N PRO A 341 -28.55 9.06 7.27
CA PRO A 341 -29.91 9.21 6.77
C PRO A 341 -30.87 9.86 7.79
N ALA A 342 -30.67 9.63 9.09
CA ALA A 342 -31.50 10.25 10.12
C ALA A 342 -31.31 11.79 10.17
N ALA A 343 -30.07 12.26 10.00
CA ALA A 343 -29.79 13.69 9.92
C ALA A 343 -30.39 14.28 8.63
N TYR A 344 -30.21 13.57 7.51
CA TYR A 344 -30.76 13.96 6.21
C TYR A 344 -32.29 14.12 6.27
N ASN A 345 -32.99 13.11 6.79
CA ASN A 345 -34.44 13.14 6.94
C ASN A 345 -34.94 14.26 7.87
N ARG A 346 -34.19 14.60 8.94
CA ARG A 346 -34.49 15.78 9.77
C ARG A 346 -34.37 17.07 8.97
N CYS A 347 -33.28 17.23 8.21
CA CYS A 347 -33.10 18.40 7.36
C CYS A 347 -34.25 18.51 6.34
N LEU A 348 -34.60 17.42 5.65
CA LEU A 348 -35.73 17.41 4.71
C LEU A 348 -37.05 17.86 5.37
N SER A 349 -37.33 17.34 6.57
CA SER A 349 -38.55 17.68 7.33
C SER A 349 -38.57 19.16 7.72
N GLN A 350 -37.42 19.72 8.11
CA GLN A 350 -37.29 21.14 8.43
C GLN A 350 -37.46 22.03 7.19
N GLN A 351 -36.90 21.66 6.05
CA GLN A 351 -37.06 22.40 4.79
C GLN A 351 -38.53 22.40 4.33
N LEU A 352 -39.20 21.25 4.41
CA LEU A 352 -40.63 21.15 4.13
C LEU A 352 -41.49 22.03 5.05
N ALA A 353 -41.16 22.08 6.35
CA ALA A 353 -41.87 22.94 7.29
C ALA A 353 -41.71 24.43 6.95
N ARG A 354 -40.53 24.84 6.45
CA ARG A 354 -40.27 26.21 6.01
C ARG A 354 -40.99 26.60 4.72
N LEU A 355 -41.28 25.66 3.84
CA LEU A 355 -42.05 25.93 2.61
C LEU A 355 -43.56 26.07 2.85
N ARG A 356 -44.04 25.59 4.01
CA ARG A 356 -45.45 25.63 4.39
C ARG A 356 -45.83 26.89 5.17
N ASN A 357 -44.85 27.63 5.66
CA ASN A 357 -44.99 28.87 6.43
C ASN A 357 -44.55 30.06 5.59
#